data_AF-A0A949PEB0-F1
#
_entry.id   AF-A0A949PEB0-F1
#
_cell.length_a   1.000
_cell.length_b   1.000
_cell.length_c   1.000
_cell.angle_alpha   90.00
_cell.angle_beta   90.00
_cell.angle_gamma   90.00
#
_symmetry.space_group_name_H-M   'P 1'
#
loop_
_entity.id
_entity.type
_entity.pdbx_description
1 polymer ?
#
loop_
_entity_poly.entity_id
_entity_poly.type
_entity_poly.pdbx_seq_one_letter_code
_entity_poly.pdbx_strand_id
1 'polypeptide(L)'
;MNKTQHYVTGQWIDGTGEGAPVFDSITGEQFTSTTVEGLDVPSILQYGRDNGNALRKMTFQERGNMLKILALYLTKRKDAFYELSYRTG
;
A
#
# COMPACT_ATOMS: atom_id res chain seq x y z
N MET A 1 6.36 -17.24 7.96
CA MET A 1 6.56 -15.78 8.03
C MET A 1 5.88 -15.18 6.82
N ASN A 2 4.92 -14.27 7.00
CA ASN A 2 4.12 -13.76 5.88
C ASN A 2 4.85 -12.59 5.23
N LYS A 3 4.90 -12.60 3.90
CA LYS A 3 5.50 -11.54 3.09
C LYS A 3 4.49 -10.41 2.89
N THR A 4 4.97 -9.16 2.81
CA THR A 4 4.11 -8.03 2.48
C THR A 4 3.65 -8.13 1.03
N GLN A 5 2.34 -8.26 0.83
CA GLN A 5 1.71 -8.28 -0.49
C GLN A 5 1.63 -6.89 -1.11
N HIS A 6 1.57 -6.86 -2.44
CA HIS A 6 1.36 -5.64 -3.23
C HIS A 6 -0.07 -5.60 -3.74
N TYR A 7 -0.78 -4.49 -3.52
CA TYR A 7 -2.10 -4.29 -4.12
C TYR A 7 -1.95 -3.61 -5.49
N VAL A 8 -1.94 -4.41 -6.56
CA VAL A 8 -1.73 -3.95 -7.93
C VAL A 8 -2.73 -4.61 -8.87
N THR A 9 -3.10 -3.94 -9.96
CA THR A 9 -4.11 -4.45 -10.92
C THR A 9 -5.48 -4.80 -10.29
N GLY A 10 -5.81 -4.20 -9.14
CA GLY A 10 -7.08 -4.44 -8.44
C GLY A 10 -7.12 -5.68 -7.55
N GLN A 11 -5.97 -6.29 -7.24
CA GLN A 11 -5.88 -7.50 -6.42
C GLN A 11 -4.59 -7.53 -5.59
N TRP A 12 -4.55 -8.35 -4.54
CA TRP A 12 -3.35 -8.60 -3.74
C TRP A 12 -2.47 -9.64 -4.43
N ILE A 13 -1.20 -9.31 -4.65
CA ILE A 13 -0.23 -10.16 -5.33
C ILE A 13 1.04 -10.26 -4.48
N ASP A 14 1.55 -11.48 -4.32
CA ASP A 14 2.86 -11.75 -3.74
C ASP A 14 3.97 -11.58 -4.78
N GLY A 15 5.07 -10.94 -4.39
CA GLY A 15 6.31 -11.05 -5.17
C GLY A 15 6.99 -12.40 -4.98
N THR A 16 7.83 -12.81 -5.91
CA THR A 16 8.61 -14.06 -5.87
C THR A 16 9.89 -13.94 -5.02
N GLY A 17 10.59 -15.04 -4.77
CA GLY A 17 11.84 -15.06 -3.98
C GLY A 17 11.63 -14.88 -2.46
N GLU A 18 12.70 -14.74 -1.68
CA GLU A 18 12.61 -14.48 -0.23
C GLU A 18 12.32 -13.01 0.09
N GLY A 19 12.88 -12.11 -0.71
CA GLY A 19 12.77 -10.66 -0.56
C GLY A 19 13.70 -10.06 0.50
N ALA A 20 13.64 -8.74 0.62
CA ALA A 20 14.38 -7.99 1.64
C ALA A 20 13.66 -8.12 3.00
N PRO A 21 14.35 -8.58 4.05
CA PRO A 21 13.77 -8.67 5.39
C PRO A 21 13.45 -7.27 5.95
N VAL A 22 12.34 -7.15 6.67
CA VAL A 22 11.95 -5.93 7.39
C VAL A 22 11.96 -6.22 8.87
N PHE A 23 12.67 -5.38 9.61
CA PHE A 23 12.89 -5.52 11.04
C PHE A 23 12.16 -4.43 11.82
N ASP A 24 11.76 -4.79 13.03
CA ASP A 24 11.35 -3.87 14.08
C ASP A 24 12.58 -3.11 14.61
N SER A 25 12.58 -1.78 14.55
CA SER A 25 13.68 -0.93 14.99
C SER A 25 13.92 -0.96 16.50
N ILE A 26 12.92 -1.32 17.30
CA ILE A 26 13.00 -1.35 18.76
C ILE A 26 13.53 -2.71 19.24
N THR A 27 12.98 -3.81 18.71
CA THR A 27 13.30 -5.16 19.18
C THR A 27 14.35 -5.89 18.33
N GLY A 28 14.57 -5.45 17.10
CA GLY A 28 15.40 -6.16 16.11
C GLY A 28 14.73 -7.40 15.50
N GLU A 29 13.48 -7.70 15.85
CA GLU A 29 12.75 -8.85 15.32
C GLU A 29 12.39 -8.63 13.85
N GLN A 30 12.71 -9.61 13.00
CA GLN A 30 12.19 -9.61 11.64
C GLN A 30 10.72 -10.01 11.66
N PHE A 31 9.85 -9.21 11.03
CA PHE A 31 8.40 -9.46 11.07
C PHE A 31 7.73 -9.62 9.72
N THR A 32 8.39 -9.19 8.64
CA THR A 32 7.96 -9.43 7.28
C THR A 32 9.16 -9.42 6.33
N SER A 33 8.92 -9.63 5.06
CA SER A 33 9.83 -9.31 3.97
C SER A 33 9.07 -8.62 2.83
N THR A 34 9.80 -7.92 1.96
CA THR A 34 9.25 -7.26 0.77
C THR A 34 10.08 -7.58 -0.47
N THR A 35 9.42 -7.78 -1.60
CA THR A 35 10.08 -8.01 -2.89
C THR A 35 9.17 -7.59 -4.03
N VAL A 36 9.77 -7.01 -5.07
CA VAL A 36 9.09 -6.70 -6.33
C VAL A 36 9.40 -7.72 -7.42
N GLU A 37 10.22 -8.73 -7.12
CA GLU A 37 10.54 -9.81 -8.05
C GLU A 37 9.26 -10.52 -8.48
N GLY A 38 9.17 -10.90 -9.76
CA GLY A 38 7.99 -11.56 -10.31
C GLY A 38 6.80 -10.62 -10.58
N LEU A 39 6.87 -9.33 -10.21
CA LEU A 39 5.84 -8.37 -10.59
C LEU A 39 6.09 -7.81 -11.99
N ASP A 40 5.07 -7.86 -12.85
CA ASP A 40 5.07 -7.20 -14.15
C ASP A 40 4.81 -5.69 -14.01
N VAL A 41 5.87 -4.95 -13.70
CA VAL A 41 5.82 -3.49 -13.52
C VAL A 41 5.25 -2.75 -14.73
N PRO A 42 5.63 -3.07 -15.99
CA PRO A 42 5.00 -2.49 -17.18
C PRO A 42 3.46 -2.61 -17.17
N SER A 43 2.92 -3.80 -16.92
CA SER A 43 1.47 -4.03 -16.87
C SER A 43 0.79 -3.29 -15.70
N ILE A 44 1.45 -3.23 -14.54
CA ILE A 44 0.95 -2.47 -13.37
C ILE A 44 0.81 -0.99 -13.71
N LEU A 45 1.83 -0.40 -14.37
CA LEU A 45 1.78 0.99 -14.80
C LEU A 45 0.71 1.22 -15.87
N GLN A 46 0.57 0.28 -16.82
CA GLN A 46 -0.44 0.36 -17.86
C GLN A 46 -1.86 0.34 -17.27
N TYR A 47 -2.12 -0.55 -16.32
CA TYR A 47 -3.39 -0.60 -15.59
C TYR A 47 -3.75 0.75 -14.96
N GLY A 48 -2.77 1.42 -14.34
CA GLY A 48 -2.96 2.76 -13.76
C GLY A 48 -3.33 3.82 -14.80
N ARG A 49 -2.72 3.78 -16.00
CA ARG A 49 -3.02 4.73 -17.09
C ARG A 49 -4.42 4.52 -17.66
N ASP A 50 -4.79 3.26 -17.89
CA ASP A 50 -6.08 2.86 -18.46
C ASP A 50 -7.24 3.21 -17.51
N ASN A 51 -7.08 2.95 -16.22
CA ASN A 51 -8.13 3.16 -15.21
C ASN A 51 -8.10 4.56 -14.56
N GLY A 52 -7.03 5.34 -14.76
CA GLY A 52 -6.89 6.67 -14.17
C GLY A 52 -7.91 7.69 -14.68
N ASN A 53 -8.66 7.39 -15.75
CA ASN A 53 -9.71 8.25 -16.26
C ASN A 53 -10.85 8.47 -15.24
N ALA A 54 -11.06 7.54 -14.28
CA ALA A 54 -12.07 7.63 -13.26
C ALA A 54 -11.92 8.90 -12.41
N LEU A 55 -10.68 9.26 -12.05
CA LEU A 55 -10.37 10.48 -11.31
C LEU A 55 -10.38 11.73 -12.20
N ARG A 56 -10.01 11.60 -13.48
CA ARG A 56 -10.00 12.72 -14.45
C ARG A 56 -11.39 13.22 -14.80
N LYS A 57 -12.41 12.35 -14.74
CA LYS A 57 -13.82 12.70 -14.97
C LYS A 57 -14.44 13.54 -13.84
N MET A 58 -13.79 13.59 -12.68
CA MET A 58 -14.25 14.35 -11.52
C MET A 58 -13.77 15.81 -11.57
N THR A 59 -14.53 16.70 -10.97
CA THR A 59 -14.13 18.07 -10.64
C THR A 59 -13.12 18.09 -9.49
N PHE A 60 -12.49 19.23 -9.26
CA PHE A 60 -11.59 19.42 -8.12
C PHE A 60 -12.33 19.26 -6.78
N GLN A 61 -13.55 19.76 -6.68
CA GLN A 61 -14.38 19.71 -5.49
C GLN A 61 -14.77 18.27 -5.15
N GLU A 62 -15.16 17.47 -6.14
CA GLU A 62 -15.48 16.04 -5.94
C GLU A 62 -14.27 15.26 -5.43
N ARG A 63 -13.08 15.47 -6.03
CA ARG A 63 -11.84 14.85 -5.52
C ARG A 63 -11.49 15.34 -4.11
N GLY A 64 -11.71 16.62 -3.81
CA GLY A 64 -11.54 17.16 -2.46
C GLY A 64 -12.44 16.49 -1.43
N ASN A 65 -13.71 16.25 -1.79
CA ASN A 65 -14.66 15.52 -0.95
C ASN A 65 -14.26 14.05 -0.76
N MET A 66 -13.78 13.37 -1.80
CA MET A 66 -13.26 12.00 -1.68
C MET A 66 -12.07 11.92 -0.71
N LEU A 67 -11.11 12.84 -0.83
CA LEU A 67 -9.96 12.93 0.08
C LEU A 67 -10.41 13.18 1.52
N LYS A 68 -11.40 14.07 1.73
CA LYS A 68 -11.97 14.31 3.07
C LYS A 68 -12.60 13.05 3.66
N ILE A 69 -13.37 12.30 2.87
CA ILE A 69 -13.99 11.04 3.32
C ILE A 69 -12.91 10.03 3.69
N LEU A 70 -11.88 9.88 2.85
CA LEU A 70 -10.74 9.00 3.13
C LEU A 70 -10.02 9.41 4.43
N ALA A 71 -9.75 10.70 4.62
CA ALA A 71 -9.12 11.21 5.84
C ALA A 71 -9.94 10.88 7.09
N LEU A 72 -11.26 11.09 7.06
CA LEU A 72 -12.14 10.73 8.17
C LEU A 72 -12.19 9.22 8.43
N TYR A 73 -12.14 8.41 7.37
CA TYR A 73 -12.09 6.95 7.47
C TYR A 73 -10.80 6.46 8.15
N LEU A 74 -9.65 7.01 7.77
CA LEU A 74 -8.33 6.67 8.31
C LEU A 74 -8.16 7.17 9.75
N THR A 75 -8.61 8.40 10.05
CA THR A 75 -8.53 8.98 11.42
C THR A 75 -9.25 8.11 12.44
N LYS A 76 -10.40 7.53 12.09
CA LYS A 76 -11.15 6.62 12.97
C LYS A 76 -10.42 5.30 13.26
N ARG A 77 -9.35 4.99 12.53
CA ARG A 77 -8.58 3.73 12.60
C ARG A 77 -7.10 3.95 12.92
N LYS A 78 -6.72 5.18 13.29
CA LYS A 78 -5.33 5.58 13.49
C LYS A 78 -4.60 4.75 14.54
N ASP A 79 -5.31 4.23 15.55
CA ASP A 79 -4.69 3.49 16.65
C ASP A 79 -3.99 2.21 16.17
N ALA A 80 -4.61 1.48 15.23
CA ALA A 80 -3.99 0.31 14.60
C ALA A 80 -2.76 0.69 13.74
N PHE A 81 -2.76 1.88 13.14
CA PHE A 81 -1.60 2.39 12.40
C PHE A 81 -0.48 2.84 13.35
N TYR A 82 -0.81 3.41 14.51
CA TYR A 82 0.18 3.76 15.53
C TYR A 82 0.86 2.53 16.10
N GLU A 83 0.10 1.48 16.41
CA GLU A 83 0.65 0.21 16.88
C GLU A 83 1.72 -0.34 15.91
N LEU A 84 1.44 -0.32 14.60
CA LEU A 84 2.41 -0.71 13.59
C LEU A 84 3.57 0.30 13.48
N SER A 85 3.28 1.60 13.56
CA SER A 85 4.28 2.67 13.42
C SER A 85 5.29 2.68 14.56
N TYR A 86 4.94 2.27 15.79
CA TYR A 86 5.91 2.24 16.88
C TYR A 86 7.10 1.34 16.60
N ARG A 87 6.92 0.32 15.76
CA ARG A 87 7.98 -0.59 15.32
C ARG A 87 9.06 0.08 14.48
N THR A 88 8.83 1.30 14.02
CA THR A 88 9.84 2.06 13.26
C THR A 88 10.80 2.85 14.14
N GLY A 89 10.62 2.83 15.46
CA GLY A 89 11.34 3.69 16.42
C GLY A 89 10.70 5.05 16.57
#